data_AF-A0A1R2CVD8-F1
#
_entry.id   AF-A0A1R2CVD8-F1
#
_cell.length_a   1.000
_cell.length_b   1.000
_cell.length_c   1.000
_cell.angle_alpha   90.00
_cell.angle_beta   90.00
_cell.angle_gamma   90.00
#
_symmetry.space_group_name_H-M   'P 1'
#
loop_
_entity.id
_entity.type
_entity.pdbx_description
1 polymer ?
#
loop_
_entity_poly.entity_id
_entity_poly.type
_entity_poly.pdbx_seq_one_letter_code
_entity_poly.pdbx_strand_id
1 'polypeptide(L)'
;MKIYSILFILGGFLSIICLIIEIAAVDALQDSSEDYIYNIQKENSSSTENFFKVVSTGSMYIAMAIGILCYTGFFSNTGALCIIITFTATWLGDVLKMGIAHPRPFWDDSRIDALSCPKDFGAPSGHAIVVGAVIFYFFMHFFSKAKIISTISAFILLFLIGYDRNYLGVHFYFQVVLGYALAFWLVIGFVTPRFWELLTSLNQKIFRLIFVEVICFVCLIIGIAVYFGRDPEFKDKWKINYNDKCSGNIDTKTALFRSFSESTSIMIPAGFAIGFYFTLPKYNKTWKYWLFAYFLIISFGIVEQICESYAATLDKTSHFVLFCILRFVSGFYVSCMIPFALSKYFKSKENPQVYDFP
;
A
#
# COMPACT_ATOMS: atom_id res chain seq x y z
N MET A 1 -6.12 11.98 -22.83
CA MET A 1 -5.41 10.70 -23.11
C MET A 1 -3.91 10.89 -23.36
N LYS A 2 -3.46 11.72 -24.33
CA LYS A 2 -2.03 11.86 -24.67
C LYS A 2 -1.12 12.17 -23.46
N ILE A 3 -1.52 13.09 -22.57
CA ILE A 3 -0.70 13.47 -21.41
C ILE A 3 -0.52 12.33 -20.40
N TYR A 4 -1.57 11.59 -20.06
CA TYR A 4 -1.48 10.46 -19.14
C TYR A 4 -0.61 9.32 -19.69
N SER A 5 -0.69 9.05 -20.99
CA SER A 5 0.19 8.07 -21.64
C SER A 5 1.66 8.49 -21.60
N ILE A 6 1.94 9.78 -21.84
CA ILE A 6 3.31 10.32 -21.73
C ILE A 6 3.81 10.22 -20.28
N LEU A 7 3.00 10.64 -19.30
CA LEU A 7 3.37 10.56 -17.88
C LEU A 7 3.57 9.11 -17.41
N PHE A 8 2.77 8.17 -17.92
CA PHE A 8 2.92 6.74 -17.61
C PHE A 8 4.25 6.19 -18.14
N ILE A 9 4.60 6.51 -19.40
CA ILE A 9 5.87 6.10 -20.01
C ILE A 9 7.04 6.73 -19.25
N LEU A 10 6.98 8.02 -18.95
CA LEU A 10 8.03 8.73 -18.20
C LEU A 10 8.19 8.18 -16.77
N GLY A 11 7.08 7.93 -16.06
CA GLY A 11 7.11 7.35 -14.72
C GLY A 11 7.67 5.91 -14.71
N GLY A 12 7.35 5.12 -15.74
CA GLY A 12 7.90 3.78 -15.92
C GLY A 12 9.40 3.83 -16.21
N PHE A 13 9.82 4.70 -17.12
CA PHE A 13 11.23 4.93 -17.43
C PHE A 13 12.02 5.40 -16.21
N LEU A 14 11.46 6.32 -15.42
CA LEU A 14 12.05 6.77 -14.15
C LEU A 14 12.22 5.61 -13.16
N SER A 15 11.20 4.78 -12.99
CA SER A 15 11.26 3.62 -12.08
C SER A 15 12.32 2.61 -12.52
N ILE A 16 12.43 2.35 -13.82
CA ILE A 16 13.45 1.47 -14.40
C ILE A 16 14.85 2.07 -14.22
N ILE A 17 15.02 3.37 -14.46
CA ILE A 17 16.29 4.06 -14.22
C ILE A 17 16.69 3.95 -12.74
N CYS A 18 15.78 4.23 -11.81
CA CYS A 18 16.06 4.11 -10.39
C CYS A 18 16.53 2.69 -10.04
N LEU A 19 15.87 1.67 -10.57
CA LEU A 19 16.26 0.28 -10.37
C LEU A 19 17.64 -0.04 -10.98
N ILE A 20 17.92 0.44 -12.19
CA ILE A 20 19.22 0.25 -12.84
C ILE A 20 20.34 0.93 -12.05
N ILE A 21 20.11 2.16 -11.57
CA ILE A 21 21.08 2.89 -10.76
C ILE A 21 21.30 2.18 -9.42
N GLU A 22 20.23 1.71 -8.77
CA GLU A 22 20.32 0.94 -7.52
C GLU A 22 21.17 -0.31 -7.70
N ILE A 23 21.04 -1.03 -8.82
CA ILE A 23 21.85 -2.22 -9.12
C ILE A 23 23.28 -1.84 -9.49
N ALA A 24 23.48 -0.82 -10.32
CA ALA A 24 24.78 -0.47 -10.89
C ALA A 24 25.71 0.26 -9.91
N ALA A 25 25.14 0.98 -8.94
CA ALA A 25 25.87 1.80 -7.98
C ALA A 25 25.56 1.39 -6.53
N VAL A 26 25.20 0.14 -6.29
CA VAL A 26 24.70 -0.36 -5.00
C VAL A 26 25.64 -0.01 -3.84
N ASP A 27 26.94 -0.32 -3.96
CA ASP A 27 27.90 -0.11 -2.87
C ASP A 27 28.02 1.38 -2.52
N ALA A 28 28.20 2.24 -3.52
CA ALA A 28 28.33 3.69 -3.32
C ALA A 28 27.05 4.32 -2.74
N LEU A 29 25.88 3.83 -3.14
CA LEU A 29 24.59 4.28 -2.62
C LEU A 29 24.35 3.79 -1.18
N GLN A 30 24.76 2.56 -0.88
CA GLN A 30 24.69 2.02 0.48
C GLN A 30 25.58 2.83 1.41
N ASP A 31 26.89 2.95 1.13
CA ASP A 31 27.84 3.68 1.95
C ASP A 31 27.37 5.12 2.23
N SER A 32 26.97 5.84 1.17
CA SER A 32 26.44 7.19 1.29
C SER A 32 25.17 7.27 2.14
N SER A 33 24.28 6.29 2.00
CA SER A 33 23.03 6.26 2.76
C SER A 33 23.25 5.86 4.20
N GLU A 34 24.23 5.02 4.49
CA GLU A 34 24.57 4.59 5.85
C GLU A 34 25.15 5.75 6.65
N ASP A 35 26.10 6.47 6.07
CA ASP A 35 26.67 7.67 6.71
C ASP A 35 25.61 8.75 6.93
N TYR A 36 24.69 8.94 5.98
CA TYR A 36 23.55 9.83 6.15
C TYR A 36 22.66 9.41 7.34
N ILE A 37 22.25 8.13 7.40
CA ILE A 37 21.38 7.60 8.45
C ILE A 37 22.06 7.67 9.81
N TYR A 38 23.32 7.26 9.88
CA TYR A 38 24.12 7.35 11.10
C TYR A 38 24.20 8.79 11.63
N ASN A 39 24.41 9.77 10.75
CA ASN A 39 24.49 11.16 11.14
C ASN A 39 23.16 11.73 11.65
N ILE A 40 22.02 11.38 11.04
CA ILE A 40 20.71 11.85 11.54
C ILE A 40 20.29 11.16 12.86
N GLN A 41 20.84 9.99 13.17
CA GLN A 41 20.59 9.27 14.42
C GLN A 41 21.49 9.72 15.58
N LYS A 42 22.62 10.40 15.34
CA LYS A 42 23.54 10.87 16.40
C LYS A 42 22.89 11.73 17.48
N GLU A 43 21.93 12.55 17.09
CA GLU A 43 21.20 13.45 18.00
C GLU A 43 19.82 12.88 18.38
N ASN A 44 19.68 11.54 18.38
CA ASN A 44 18.43 10.90 18.75
C ASN A 44 18.03 11.23 20.20
N SER A 45 16.76 11.56 20.38
CA SER A 45 16.11 11.71 21.67
C SER A 45 14.88 10.82 21.70
N SER A 46 14.49 10.34 22.89
CA SER A 46 13.29 9.50 23.05
C SER A 46 12.02 10.16 22.50
N SER A 47 11.92 11.48 22.57
CA SER A 47 10.80 12.25 21.99
C SER A 47 10.79 12.19 20.45
N THR A 48 11.96 12.35 19.83
CA THR A 48 12.11 12.31 18.36
C THR A 48 11.81 10.91 17.83
N GLU A 49 12.33 9.87 18.49
CA GLU A 49 12.05 8.48 18.17
C GLU A 49 10.55 8.16 18.24
N ASN A 50 9.89 8.54 19.34
CA ASN A 50 8.45 8.30 19.51
C ASN A 50 7.63 9.05 18.47
N PHE A 51 7.99 10.30 18.15
CA PHE A 51 7.33 11.05 17.09
C PHE A 51 7.38 10.32 15.75
N PHE A 52 8.55 9.88 15.32
CA PHE A 52 8.72 9.19 14.04
C PHE A 52 8.04 7.80 14.03
N LYS A 53 8.07 7.05 15.14
CA LYS A 53 7.28 5.81 15.26
C LYS A 53 5.77 6.04 15.10
N VAL A 54 5.23 7.13 15.65
CA VAL A 54 3.82 7.50 15.49
C VAL A 54 3.53 7.94 14.06
N VAL A 55 4.39 8.77 13.46
CA VAL A 55 4.25 9.20 12.05
C VAL A 55 4.26 7.99 11.11
N SER A 56 5.21 7.07 11.30
CA SER A 56 5.30 5.80 10.59
C SER A 56 3.98 5.05 10.62
N THR A 57 3.54 4.74 11.83
CA THR A 57 2.41 3.83 12.06
C THR A 57 1.11 4.50 11.64
N GLY A 58 0.92 5.76 12.04
CA GLY A 58 -0.25 6.56 11.71
C GLY A 58 -0.41 6.80 10.22
N SER A 59 0.67 7.12 9.50
CA SER A 59 0.59 7.37 8.05
C SER A 59 0.13 6.13 7.27
N MET A 60 0.61 4.94 7.64
CA MET A 60 0.17 3.69 7.02
C MET A 60 -1.32 3.42 7.26
N TYR A 61 -1.78 3.53 8.52
CA TYR A 61 -3.19 3.32 8.85
C TYR A 61 -4.10 4.36 8.19
N ILE A 62 -3.66 5.63 8.12
CA ILE A 62 -4.39 6.70 7.42
C ILE A 62 -4.50 6.37 5.93
N ALA A 63 -3.41 5.94 5.28
CA ALA A 63 -3.41 5.58 3.86
C ALA A 63 -4.36 4.41 3.55
N MET A 64 -4.47 3.42 4.46
CA MET A 64 -5.43 2.32 4.32
C MET A 64 -6.87 2.76 4.59
N ALA A 65 -7.10 3.59 5.61
CA ALA A 65 -8.45 3.99 6.03
C ALA A 65 -9.09 5.03 5.11
N ILE A 66 -8.30 5.98 4.58
CA ILE A 66 -8.84 7.13 3.83
C ILE A 66 -9.65 6.72 2.60
N GLY A 67 -9.26 5.64 1.91
CA GLY A 67 -10.03 5.10 0.78
C GLY A 67 -11.42 4.61 1.21
N ILE A 68 -11.50 3.86 2.32
CA ILE A 68 -12.75 3.35 2.90
C ILE A 68 -13.64 4.50 3.39
N LEU A 69 -13.03 5.49 4.06
CA LEU A 69 -13.72 6.69 4.54
C LEU A 69 -14.27 7.52 3.38
N CYS A 70 -13.51 7.69 2.30
CA CYS A 70 -14.00 8.37 1.09
C CYS A 70 -15.08 7.56 0.37
N TYR A 71 -14.96 6.23 0.35
CA TYR A 71 -15.87 5.32 -0.36
C TYR A 71 -17.25 5.30 0.30
N THR A 72 -17.30 5.05 1.60
CA THR A 72 -18.52 5.18 2.41
C THR A 72 -18.98 6.63 2.48
N GLY A 73 -17.99 7.53 2.34
CA GLY A 73 -17.94 8.99 2.27
C GLY A 73 -18.83 9.67 1.24
N PHE A 74 -18.56 10.96 0.99
CA PHE A 74 -19.22 11.71 -0.07
C PHE A 74 -18.68 11.38 -1.46
N PHE A 75 -17.47 10.79 -1.55
CA PHE A 75 -16.73 10.59 -2.80
C PHE A 75 -16.58 9.10 -3.12
N SER A 76 -17.69 8.41 -3.37
CA SER A 76 -17.70 6.94 -3.47
C SER A 76 -16.74 6.40 -4.53
N ASN A 77 -16.75 6.94 -5.75
CA ASN A 77 -15.86 6.45 -6.82
C ASN A 77 -14.38 6.81 -6.56
N THR A 78 -14.11 7.99 -5.99
CA THR A 78 -12.76 8.41 -5.59
C THR A 78 -12.22 7.50 -4.48
N GLY A 79 -13.05 7.16 -3.49
CA GLY A 79 -12.70 6.22 -2.43
C GLY A 79 -12.48 4.80 -2.95
N ALA A 80 -13.35 4.31 -3.84
CA ALA A 80 -13.19 3.01 -4.48
C ALA A 80 -11.84 2.91 -5.22
N LEU A 81 -11.51 3.92 -6.02
CA LEU A 81 -10.24 3.97 -6.75
C LEU A 81 -9.04 4.06 -5.79
N CYS A 82 -9.15 4.85 -4.70
CA CYS A 82 -8.13 4.92 -3.68
C CYS A 82 -7.86 3.55 -3.02
N ILE A 83 -8.90 2.79 -2.66
CA ILE A 83 -8.78 1.42 -2.12
C ILE A 83 -8.02 0.54 -3.11
N ILE A 84 -8.43 0.53 -4.38
CA ILE A 84 -7.79 -0.29 -5.43
C ILE A 84 -6.31 0.09 -5.58
N ILE A 85 -5.99 1.38 -5.66
CA ILE A 85 -4.61 1.87 -5.77
C ILE A 85 -3.78 1.46 -4.55
N THR A 86 -4.27 1.70 -3.34
CA THR A 86 -3.54 1.42 -2.09
C THR A 86 -3.15 -0.05 -1.99
N PHE A 87 -4.09 -0.98 -2.20
CA PHE A 87 -3.81 -2.41 -2.07
C PHE A 87 -3.05 -2.99 -3.27
N THR A 88 -3.18 -2.39 -4.47
CA THR A 88 -2.29 -2.73 -5.60
C THR A 88 -0.87 -2.24 -5.34
N ALA A 89 -0.69 -1.09 -4.68
CA ALA A 89 0.63 -0.58 -4.28
C ALA A 89 1.29 -1.47 -3.23
N THR A 90 0.52 -1.97 -2.25
CA THR A 90 1.01 -2.97 -1.28
C THR A 90 1.48 -4.23 -2.00
N TRP A 91 0.65 -4.81 -2.87
CA TRP A 91 1.03 -5.98 -3.66
C TRP A 91 2.31 -5.75 -4.46
N LEU A 92 2.39 -4.64 -5.20
CA LEU A 92 3.55 -4.32 -6.03
C LEU A 92 4.82 -4.19 -5.19
N GLY A 93 4.74 -3.49 -4.05
CA GLY A 93 5.86 -3.32 -3.14
C GLY A 93 6.38 -4.65 -2.59
N ASP A 94 5.50 -5.52 -2.13
CA ASP A 94 5.90 -6.79 -1.52
C ASP A 94 6.35 -7.84 -2.54
N VAL A 95 5.79 -7.86 -3.75
CA VAL A 95 6.32 -8.69 -4.85
C VAL A 95 7.73 -8.24 -5.24
N LEU A 96 7.96 -6.92 -5.35
CA LEU A 96 9.29 -6.39 -5.67
C LEU A 96 10.30 -6.64 -4.55
N LYS A 97 9.89 -6.59 -3.27
CA LYS A 97 10.77 -6.97 -2.15
C LYS A 97 11.28 -8.40 -2.26
N MET A 98 10.43 -9.36 -2.62
CA MET A 98 10.85 -10.74 -2.84
C MET A 98 11.78 -10.86 -4.07
N GLY A 99 11.50 -10.09 -5.13
CA GLY A 99 12.33 -10.08 -6.34
C GLY A 99 13.73 -9.52 -6.10
N ILE A 100 13.82 -8.31 -5.54
CA ILE A 100 15.06 -7.57 -5.33
C ILE A 100 15.86 -8.14 -4.16
N ALA A 101 15.19 -8.47 -3.05
CA ALA A 101 15.80 -9.04 -1.84
C ALA A 101 16.97 -8.22 -1.25
N HIS A 102 16.90 -6.88 -1.35
CA HIS A 102 17.93 -5.99 -0.81
C HIS A 102 17.81 -5.86 0.72
N PRO A 103 18.91 -5.80 1.49
CA PRO A 103 18.88 -5.62 2.94
C PRO A 103 18.37 -4.24 3.36
N ARG A 104 18.15 -4.11 4.67
CA ARG A 104 17.89 -2.84 5.35
C ARG A 104 19.20 -2.25 5.90
N PRO A 105 19.29 -0.93 6.12
CA PRO A 105 20.51 -0.28 6.60
C PRO A 105 21.05 -0.90 7.90
N PHE A 106 20.19 -1.08 8.91
CA PHE A 106 20.62 -1.67 10.19
C PHE A 106 21.03 -3.14 10.10
N TRP A 107 20.70 -3.85 9.01
CA TRP A 107 21.18 -5.20 8.74
C TRP A 107 22.61 -5.15 8.19
N ASP A 108 22.92 -4.14 7.39
CA ASP A 108 24.20 -4.06 6.67
C ASP A 108 25.30 -3.40 7.51
N ASP A 109 24.94 -2.35 8.26
CA ASP A 109 25.84 -1.55 9.11
C ASP A 109 25.44 -1.61 10.60
N SER A 110 26.39 -2.03 11.43
CA SER A 110 26.19 -2.11 12.88
C SER A 110 26.03 -0.75 13.55
N ARG A 111 26.53 0.35 12.94
CA ARG A 111 26.44 1.73 13.47
C ARG A 111 25.02 2.29 13.50
N ILE A 112 24.12 1.75 12.67
CA ILE A 112 22.74 2.27 12.51
C ILE A 112 21.81 1.63 13.53
N ASP A 113 21.08 2.44 14.30
CA ASP A 113 20.12 1.94 15.27
C ASP A 113 18.86 1.38 14.58
N ALA A 114 18.38 0.23 15.07
CA ALA A 114 17.14 -0.38 14.62
C ALA A 114 15.95 0.15 15.45
N LEU A 115 15.48 1.36 15.14
CA LEU A 115 14.33 1.97 15.84
C LEU A 115 13.00 1.26 15.49
N SER A 116 13.02 0.37 14.50
CA SER A 116 11.98 -0.62 14.23
C SER A 116 12.61 -1.89 13.68
N CYS A 117 11.95 -3.03 13.89
CA CYS A 117 12.46 -4.37 13.58
C CYS A 117 11.59 -5.11 12.55
N PRO A 118 11.46 -4.59 11.31
CA PRO A 118 10.77 -5.28 10.23
C PRO A 118 11.52 -6.56 9.83
N LYS A 119 10.76 -7.61 9.52
CA LYS A 119 11.25 -8.97 9.21
C LYS A 119 11.19 -9.34 7.73
N ASP A 120 11.23 -8.35 6.85
CA ASP A 120 11.15 -8.45 5.39
C ASP A 120 12.24 -7.58 4.73
N PHE A 121 12.51 -7.82 3.45
CA PHE A 121 13.54 -7.08 2.70
C PHE A 121 13.22 -5.57 2.56
N GLY A 122 14.27 -4.79 2.33
CA GLY A 122 14.22 -3.32 2.36
C GLY A 122 13.77 -2.65 1.07
N ALA A 123 14.10 -3.19 -0.11
CA ALA A 123 13.82 -2.51 -1.39
C ALA A 123 12.59 -3.10 -2.10
N PRO A 124 11.62 -2.29 -2.55
CA PRO A 124 11.45 -0.86 -2.29
C PRO A 124 10.81 -0.59 -0.92
N SER A 125 10.83 0.69 -0.49
CA SER A 125 10.16 1.10 0.75
C SER A 125 8.64 0.98 0.64
N GLY A 126 8.04 0.17 1.53
CA GLY A 126 6.59 -0.05 1.58
C GLY A 126 5.79 1.20 1.96
N HIS A 127 6.28 2.01 2.89
CA HIS A 127 5.58 3.26 3.23
C HIS A 127 5.70 4.27 2.08
N ALA A 128 6.86 4.33 1.42
CA ALA A 128 7.03 5.24 0.28
C ALA A 128 6.09 4.87 -0.87
N ILE A 129 5.94 3.58 -1.20
CA ILE A 129 5.05 3.17 -2.28
C ILE A 129 3.57 3.35 -1.91
N VAL A 130 3.13 2.89 -0.73
CA VAL A 130 1.70 2.90 -0.35
C VAL A 130 1.23 4.31 0.02
N VAL A 131 1.91 4.97 0.96
CA VAL A 131 1.53 6.33 1.40
C VAL A 131 1.79 7.33 0.27
N GLY A 132 2.89 7.16 -0.47
CA GLY A 132 3.17 7.97 -1.66
C GLY A 132 2.09 7.83 -2.73
N ALA A 133 1.57 6.63 -2.98
CA ALA A 133 0.48 6.42 -3.96
C ALA A 133 -0.80 7.18 -3.53
N VAL A 134 -1.15 7.15 -2.25
CA VAL A 134 -2.29 7.91 -1.71
C VAL A 134 -2.07 9.42 -1.84
N ILE A 135 -0.87 9.92 -1.50
CA ILE A 135 -0.53 11.34 -1.63
C ILE A 135 -0.60 11.77 -3.11
N PHE A 136 0.03 11.03 -4.03
CA PHE A 136 0.00 11.34 -5.46
C PHE A 136 -1.41 11.27 -6.05
N TYR A 137 -2.22 10.28 -5.63
CA TYR A 137 -3.60 10.15 -6.07
C TYR A 137 -4.44 11.37 -5.69
N PHE A 138 -4.42 11.77 -4.41
CA PHE A 138 -5.20 12.93 -3.95
C PHE A 138 -4.63 14.25 -4.45
N PHE A 139 -3.30 14.35 -4.59
CA PHE A 139 -2.68 15.49 -5.24
C PHE A 139 -3.23 15.66 -6.66
N MET A 140 -3.21 14.62 -7.50
CA MET A 140 -3.73 14.68 -8.87
C MET A 140 -5.24 14.96 -8.92
N HIS A 141 -6.01 14.41 -7.98
CA HIS A 141 -7.47 14.57 -7.94
C HIS A 141 -7.91 15.97 -7.48
N PHE A 142 -7.18 16.60 -6.56
CA PHE A 142 -7.53 17.89 -5.98
C PHE A 142 -6.65 19.07 -6.43
N PHE A 143 -5.67 18.82 -7.30
CA PHE A 143 -4.70 19.83 -7.77
C PHE A 143 -5.34 21.11 -8.31
N SER A 144 -6.48 21.02 -8.99
CA SER A 144 -7.11 22.14 -9.69
C SER A 144 -7.63 23.24 -8.76
N LYS A 145 -7.90 22.95 -7.48
CA LYS A 145 -8.57 23.87 -6.55
C LYS A 145 -7.61 24.72 -5.69
N ALA A 146 -6.40 24.25 -5.43
CA ALA A 146 -5.44 24.93 -4.53
C ALA A 146 -3.97 24.62 -4.87
N LYS A 147 -3.59 24.81 -6.15
CA LYS A 147 -2.32 24.35 -6.75
C LYS A 147 -1.08 24.53 -5.86
N ILE A 148 -0.82 25.73 -5.33
CA ILE A 148 0.40 26.00 -4.54
C ILE A 148 0.36 25.25 -3.22
N ILE A 149 -0.74 25.38 -2.46
CA ILE A 149 -0.89 24.75 -1.14
C ILE A 149 -0.84 23.23 -1.29
N SER A 150 -1.60 22.66 -2.22
CA SER A 150 -1.60 21.22 -2.49
C SER A 150 -0.21 20.70 -2.88
N THR A 151 0.57 21.48 -3.64
CA THR A 151 1.94 21.13 -4.00
C THR A 151 2.85 21.12 -2.78
N ILE A 152 2.86 22.22 -2.01
CA ILE A 152 3.69 22.33 -0.81
C ILE A 152 3.33 21.23 0.19
N SER A 153 2.04 20.99 0.44
CA SER A 153 1.58 19.93 1.35
C SER A 153 2.01 18.54 0.88
N ALA A 154 1.88 18.23 -0.42
CA ALA A 154 2.33 16.95 -0.95
C ALA A 154 3.84 16.76 -0.79
N PHE A 155 4.65 17.77 -1.09
CA PHE A 155 6.10 17.73 -0.90
C PHE A 155 6.49 17.53 0.57
N ILE A 156 5.86 18.27 1.50
CA ILE A 156 6.12 18.13 2.93
C ILE A 156 5.78 16.72 3.41
N LEU A 157 4.64 16.17 2.98
CA LEU A 157 4.23 14.82 3.36
C LEU A 157 5.18 13.76 2.80
N LEU A 158 5.55 13.84 1.52
CA LEU A 158 6.51 12.91 0.91
C LEU A 158 7.89 13.01 1.56
N PHE A 159 8.34 14.22 1.88
CA PHE A 159 9.59 14.41 2.61
C PHE A 159 9.51 13.79 4.01
N LEU A 160 8.43 14.06 4.77
CA LEU A 160 8.25 13.54 6.12
C LEU A 160 8.23 12.00 6.14
N ILE A 161 7.52 11.37 5.21
CA ILE A 161 7.46 9.91 5.08
C ILE A 161 8.84 9.34 4.73
N GLY A 162 9.56 9.97 3.80
CA GLY A 162 10.88 9.50 3.39
C GLY A 162 11.89 9.62 4.51
N TYR A 163 11.96 10.81 5.12
CA TYR A 163 12.84 11.10 6.25
C TYR A 163 12.60 10.16 7.42
N ASP A 164 11.34 9.92 7.78
CA ASP A 164 10.96 8.97 8.84
C ASP A 164 11.49 7.55 8.56
N ARG A 165 11.44 7.06 7.31
CA ARG A 165 12.02 5.75 6.96
C ARG A 165 13.53 5.68 7.16
N ASN A 166 14.25 6.74 6.79
CA ASN A 166 15.68 6.82 6.96
C ASN A 166 16.04 6.96 8.45
N TYR A 167 15.32 7.81 9.18
CA TYR A 167 15.52 8.06 10.59
C TYR A 167 15.33 6.81 11.44
N LEU A 168 14.32 5.99 11.15
CA LEU A 168 14.11 4.71 11.84
C LEU A 168 15.15 3.63 11.48
N GLY A 169 16.08 3.91 10.56
CA GLY A 169 17.14 2.99 10.15
C GLY A 169 16.66 1.83 9.27
N VAL A 170 15.41 1.87 8.79
CA VAL A 170 14.76 0.72 8.13
C VAL A 170 14.87 0.73 6.61
N HIS A 171 15.20 1.86 5.99
CA HIS A 171 15.39 1.95 4.54
C HIS A 171 16.53 2.90 4.17
N PHE A 172 17.26 2.56 3.10
CA PHE A 172 18.19 3.50 2.46
C PHE A 172 17.40 4.58 1.68
N TYR A 173 17.99 5.76 1.44
CA TYR A 173 17.28 6.84 0.74
C TYR A 173 16.86 6.43 -0.68
N PHE A 174 17.67 5.62 -1.38
CA PHE A 174 17.36 5.19 -2.74
C PHE A 174 16.19 4.20 -2.79
N GLN A 175 16.01 3.37 -1.74
CA GLN A 175 14.84 2.49 -1.60
C GLN A 175 13.54 3.29 -1.41
N VAL A 176 13.62 4.47 -0.77
CA VAL A 176 12.51 5.41 -0.64
C VAL A 176 12.20 6.07 -1.99
N VAL A 177 13.23 6.53 -2.71
CA VAL A 177 13.08 7.13 -4.04
C VAL A 177 12.46 6.14 -5.04
N LEU A 178 12.93 4.89 -5.06
CA LEU A 178 12.33 3.84 -5.88
C LEU A 178 10.85 3.61 -5.53
N GLY A 179 10.52 3.58 -4.23
CA GLY A 179 9.14 3.49 -3.77
C GLY A 179 8.25 4.62 -4.30
N TYR A 180 8.72 5.87 -4.27
CA TYR A 180 7.99 7.01 -4.83
C TYR A 180 7.86 6.98 -6.35
N ALA A 181 8.92 6.56 -7.07
CA ALA A 181 8.85 6.41 -8.52
C ALA A 181 7.78 5.38 -8.93
N LEU A 182 7.75 4.23 -8.25
CA LEU A 182 6.74 3.19 -8.45
C LEU A 182 5.34 3.65 -8.07
N ALA A 183 5.18 4.37 -6.96
CA ALA A 183 3.90 4.94 -6.56
C ALA A 183 3.35 5.89 -7.61
N PHE A 184 4.17 6.81 -8.11
CA PHE A 184 3.78 7.76 -9.14
C PHE A 184 3.37 7.03 -10.43
N TRP A 185 4.20 6.09 -10.89
CA TRP A 185 3.90 5.28 -12.07
C TRP A 185 2.57 4.53 -11.95
N LEU A 186 2.35 3.86 -10.83
CA LEU A 186 1.13 3.13 -10.54
C LEU A 186 -0.09 4.05 -10.59
N VAL A 187 -0.05 5.17 -9.85
CA VAL A 187 -1.16 6.13 -9.80
C VAL A 187 -1.52 6.64 -11.18
N ILE A 188 -0.55 7.01 -12.02
CA ILE A 188 -0.80 7.47 -13.38
C ILE A 188 -1.54 6.41 -14.22
N GLY A 189 -1.23 5.13 -14.05
CA GLY A 189 -1.96 4.03 -14.70
C GLY A 189 -3.44 3.97 -14.29
N PHE A 190 -3.74 4.21 -13.01
CA PHE A 190 -5.09 4.13 -12.45
C PHE A 190 -5.94 5.39 -12.65
N VAL A 191 -5.35 6.58 -12.73
CA VAL A 191 -6.10 7.85 -12.91
C VAL A 191 -6.47 8.15 -14.37
N THR A 192 -6.28 7.20 -15.29
CA THR A 192 -6.64 7.40 -16.69
C THR A 192 -8.17 7.42 -16.88
N PRO A 193 -8.69 8.19 -17.86
CA PRO A 193 -10.13 8.19 -18.16
C PRO A 193 -10.69 6.80 -18.49
N ARG A 194 -9.87 5.93 -19.10
CA ARG A 194 -10.24 4.55 -19.44
C ARG A 194 -10.43 3.70 -18.19
N PHE A 195 -9.53 3.81 -17.22
CA PHE A 195 -9.67 3.09 -15.95
C PHE A 195 -10.88 3.60 -15.17
N TRP A 196 -11.10 4.91 -15.17
CA TRP A 196 -12.29 5.48 -14.55
C TRP A 196 -13.59 4.98 -15.19
N GLU A 197 -13.64 4.93 -16.52
CA GLU A 197 -14.77 4.33 -17.24
C GLU A 197 -14.95 2.86 -16.83
N LEU A 198 -13.87 2.05 -16.83
CA LEU A 198 -13.91 0.65 -16.40
C LEU A 198 -14.52 0.50 -15.00
N LEU A 199 -14.07 1.30 -14.03
CA LEU A 199 -14.55 1.26 -12.65
C LEU A 199 -16.03 1.65 -12.57
N THR A 200 -16.40 2.80 -13.13
CA THR A 200 -17.77 3.35 -13.01
C THR A 200 -18.83 2.56 -13.77
N SER A 201 -18.42 1.72 -14.71
CA SER A 201 -19.31 0.91 -15.53
C SER A 201 -19.07 -0.60 -15.33
N LEU A 202 -18.41 -0.97 -14.23
CA LEU A 202 -18.11 -2.35 -13.87
C LEU A 202 -19.40 -3.17 -13.74
N ASN A 203 -20.41 -2.61 -13.07
CA ASN A 203 -21.72 -3.23 -12.84
C ASN A 203 -22.59 -3.38 -14.10
N GLN A 204 -22.20 -2.77 -15.23
CA GLN A 204 -23.00 -2.80 -16.46
C GLN A 204 -22.67 -4.01 -17.35
N LYS A 205 -21.46 -4.55 -17.25
CA LYS A 205 -20.96 -5.59 -18.17
C LYS A 205 -20.13 -6.63 -17.42
N ILE A 206 -20.62 -7.86 -17.33
CA ILE A 206 -19.92 -8.95 -16.62
C ILE A 206 -18.52 -9.22 -17.18
N PHE A 207 -18.28 -9.02 -18.48
CA PHE A 207 -16.94 -9.15 -19.07
C PHE A 207 -15.90 -8.20 -18.48
N ARG A 208 -16.32 -7.00 -18.00
CA ARG A 208 -15.42 -6.06 -17.31
C ARG A 208 -15.02 -6.59 -15.94
N LEU A 209 -15.97 -7.19 -15.22
CA LEU A 209 -15.68 -7.87 -13.95
C LEU A 209 -14.72 -9.05 -14.16
N ILE A 210 -15.03 -9.93 -15.12
CA ILE A 210 -14.17 -11.08 -15.45
C ILE A 210 -12.75 -10.61 -15.78
N PHE A 211 -12.62 -9.54 -16.56
CA PHE A 211 -11.33 -8.95 -16.91
C PHE A 211 -10.54 -8.48 -15.67
N VAL A 212 -11.19 -7.77 -14.73
CA VAL A 212 -10.56 -7.32 -13.47
C VAL A 212 -10.13 -8.50 -12.61
N GLU A 213 -11.01 -9.50 -12.44
CA GLU A 213 -10.70 -10.71 -11.68
C GLU A 213 -9.50 -11.46 -12.27
N VAL A 214 -9.49 -11.68 -13.60
CA VAL A 214 -8.36 -12.32 -14.28
C VAL A 214 -7.04 -11.57 -14.00
N ILE A 215 -7.05 -10.24 -14.04
CA ILE A 215 -5.85 -9.45 -13.70
C ILE A 215 -5.43 -9.68 -12.24
N CYS A 216 -6.36 -9.62 -11.28
CA CYS A 216 -6.05 -9.85 -9.86
C CYS A 216 -5.48 -11.25 -9.61
N PHE A 217 -6.04 -12.29 -10.24
CA PHE A 217 -5.53 -13.66 -10.14
C PHE A 217 -4.17 -13.83 -10.82
N VAL A 218 -3.94 -13.19 -11.97
CA VAL A 218 -2.60 -13.16 -12.60
C VAL A 218 -1.57 -12.50 -11.68
N CYS A 219 -1.91 -11.38 -11.05
CA CYS A 219 -1.06 -10.72 -10.07
C CYS A 219 -0.76 -11.61 -8.85
N LEU A 220 -1.75 -12.37 -8.35
CA LEU A 220 -1.54 -13.35 -7.30
C LEU A 220 -0.58 -14.46 -7.74
N ILE A 221 -0.76 -15.00 -8.96
CA ILE A 221 0.12 -16.02 -9.55
C ILE A 221 1.55 -15.50 -9.71
N ILE A 222 1.74 -14.23 -10.09
CA ILE A 222 3.06 -13.60 -10.16
C ILE A 222 3.72 -13.59 -8.78
N GLY A 223 3.00 -13.21 -7.71
CA GLY A 223 3.53 -13.25 -6.34
C GLY A 223 3.96 -14.66 -5.92
N ILE A 224 3.15 -15.67 -6.24
CA ILE A 224 3.47 -17.10 -6.02
C ILE A 224 4.72 -17.51 -6.81
N ALA A 225 4.78 -17.17 -8.09
CA ALA A 225 5.91 -17.50 -8.96
C ALA A 225 7.22 -16.87 -8.47
N VAL A 226 7.19 -15.61 -8.02
CA VAL A 226 8.36 -14.93 -7.46
C VAL A 226 8.80 -15.60 -6.16
N TYR A 227 7.87 -15.95 -5.26
CA TYR A 227 8.19 -16.63 -4.00
C TYR A 227 8.89 -17.97 -4.22
N PHE A 228 8.38 -18.81 -5.13
CA PHE A 228 8.97 -20.12 -5.41
C PHE A 228 10.20 -20.06 -6.34
N GLY A 229 10.34 -18.99 -7.13
CA GLY A 229 11.43 -18.81 -8.08
C GLY A 229 12.66 -18.09 -7.52
N ARG A 230 12.60 -17.56 -6.29
CA ARG A 230 13.70 -16.80 -5.67
C ARG A 230 14.25 -17.53 -4.45
N ASP A 231 15.57 -17.68 -4.44
CA ASP A 231 16.36 -18.12 -3.28
C ASP A 231 17.56 -17.18 -3.11
N PRO A 232 17.34 -15.94 -2.61
CA PRO A 232 18.39 -14.96 -2.48
C PRO A 232 19.35 -15.35 -1.34
N GLU A 233 20.64 -15.10 -1.56
CA GLU A 233 21.67 -15.26 -0.55
C GLU A 233 21.40 -14.31 0.63
N PHE A 234 21.50 -14.84 1.85
CA PHE A 234 21.36 -14.06 3.08
C PHE A 234 22.70 -13.99 3.78
N LYS A 235 23.29 -12.80 3.81
CA LYS A 235 24.62 -12.61 4.40
C LYS A 235 24.55 -12.83 5.91
N ASP A 236 25.55 -13.52 6.48
CA ASP A 236 25.64 -13.76 7.92
C ASP A 236 25.65 -12.45 8.73
N LYS A 237 26.29 -11.41 8.19
CA LYS A 237 26.30 -10.08 8.81
C LYS A 237 24.90 -9.51 9.05
N TRP A 238 23.95 -9.76 8.13
CA TRP A 238 22.56 -9.28 8.27
C TRP A 238 21.87 -9.95 9.46
N LYS A 239 22.11 -11.25 9.63
CA LYS A 239 21.56 -12.03 10.72
C LYS A 239 22.15 -11.61 12.08
N ILE A 240 23.47 -11.42 12.14
CA ILE A 240 24.16 -10.96 13.36
C ILE A 240 23.61 -9.58 13.77
N ASN A 241 23.68 -8.61 12.86
CA ASN A 241 23.25 -7.24 13.15
C ASN A 241 21.76 -7.14 13.51
N TYR A 242 20.89 -7.95 12.89
CA TYR A 242 19.48 -8.01 13.26
C TYR A 242 19.31 -8.56 14.69
N ASN A 243 19.94 -9.69 15.01
CA ASN A 243 19.79 -10.35 16.30
C ASN A 243 20.35 -9.53 17.47
N ASP A 244 21.36 -8.71 17.22
CA ASP A 244 21.95 -7.82 18.24
C ASP A 244 21.00 -6.68 18.63
N LYS A 245 20.11 -6.26 17.72
CA LYS A 245 19.25 -5.07 17.89
C LYS A 245 17.77 -5.41 18.05
N CYS A 246 17.33 -6.57 17.58
CA CYS A 246 15.92 -6.93 17.45
C CYS A 246 15.61 -8.26 18.14
N SER A 247 14.39 -8.40 18.63
CA SER A 247 13.92 -9.67 19.20
C SER A 247 13.57 -10.69 18.11
N GLY A 248 14.07 -11.92 18.30
CA GLY A 248 13.84 -13.06 17.40
C GLY A 248 14.95 -13.20 16.35
N ASN A 249 14.79 -14.19 15.46
CA ASN A 249 15.73 -14.45 14.37
C ASN A 249 15.15 -14.01 13.03
N ILE A 250 16.05 -13.71 12.09
CA ILE A 250 15.72 -13.48 10.68
C ILE A 250 16.55 -14.40 9.78
N ASP A 251 15.92 -14.86 8.70
CA ASP A 251 16.54 -15.63 7.62
C ASP A 251 15.81 -15.37 6.29
N THR A 252 16.35 -15.89 5.18
CA THR A 252 15.73 -15.79 3.84
C THR A 252 14.28 -16.24 3.85
N LYS A 253 14.00 -17.38 4.49
CA LYS A 253 12.68 -18.02 4.47
C LYS A 253 11.62 -17.22 5.20
N THR A 254 12.01 -16.50 6.25
CA THR A 254 11.15 -15.62 7.03
C THR A 254 10.93 -14.31 6.29
N ALA A 255 12.00 -13.72 5.75
CA ALA A 255 11.94 -12.48 4.99
C ALA A 255 11.09 -12.60 3.72
N LEU A 256 11.30 -13.66 2.92
CA LEU A 256 10.48 -13.93 1.75
C LEU A 256 9.03 -14.21 2.12
N PHE A 257 8.79 -15.04 3.15
CA PHE A 257 7.42 -15.42 3.52
C PHE A 257 6.61 -14.23 4.03
N ARG A 258 7.24 -13.28 4.73
CA ARG A 258 6.55 -12.07 5.20
C ARG A 258 6.01 -11.26 4.02
N SER A 259 6.84 -10.94 3.03
CA SER A 259 6.39 -10.24 1.82
C SER A 259 5.44 -11.09 0.96
N PHE A 260 5.63 -12.40 0.90
CA PHE A 260 4.71 -13.30 0.20
C PHE A 260 3.29 -13.25 0.80
N SER A 261 3.18 -13.29 2.13
CA SER A 261 1.90 -13.16 2.81
C SER A 261 1.24 -11.81 2.56
N GLU A 262 1.99 -10.70 2.63
CA GLU A 262 1.47 -9.36 2.35
C GLU A 262 1.08 -9.16 0.86
N SER A 263 1.69 -9.90 -0.06
CA SER A 263 1.30 -9.89 -1.49
C SER A 263 -0.15 -10.39 -1.72
N THR A 264 -0.75 -11.11 -0.77
CA THR A 264 -2.17 -11.48 -0.83
C THR A 264 -3.11 -10.26 -0.77
N SER A 265 -2.60 -9.06 -0.45
CA SER A 265 -3.34 -7.80 -0.49
C SER A 265 -4.04 -7.54 -1.83
N ILE A 266 -3.57 -8.09 -2.95
CA ILE A 266 -4.26 -8.02 -4.26
C ILE A 266 -5.66 -8.64 -4.25
N MET A 267 -5.95 -9.53 -3.30
CA MET A 267 -7.26 -10.11 -3.12
C MET A 267 -8.30 -9.11 -2.60
N ILE A 268 -7.88 -8.01 -1.94
CA ILE A 268 -8.79 -6.93 -1.53
C ILE A 268 -9.43 -6.28 -2.78
N PRO A 269 -8.66 -5.79 -3.78
CA PRO A 269 -9.22 -5.32 -5.04
C PRO A 269 -10.14 -6.32 -5.74
N ALA A 270 -9.83 -7.62 -5.73
CA ALA A 270 -10.69 -8.66 -6.33
C ALA A 270 -12.05 -8.78 -5.61
N GLY A 271 -12.03 -8.97 -4.29
CA GLY A 271 -13.26 -9.00 -3.50
C GLY A 271 -14.05 -7.70 -3.59
N PHE A 272 -13.35 -6.56 -3.64
CA PHE A 272 -13.94 -5.24 -3.82
C PHE A 272 -14.62 -5.10 -5.19
N ALA A 273 -14.00 -5.57 -6.27
CA ALA A 273 -14.57 -5.51 -7.62
C ALA A 273 -15.88 -6.32 -7.72
N ILE A 274 -15.91 -7.53 -7.16
CA ILE A 274 -17.13 -8.35 -7.10
C ILE A 274 -18.21 -7.66 -6.26
N GLY A 275 -17.88 -7.17 -5.07
CA GLY A 275 -18.88 -6.50 -4.24
C GLY A 275 -19.38 -5.19 -4.87
N PHE A 276 -18.50 -4.45 -5.54
CA PHE A 276 -18.84 -3.24 -6.29
C PHE A 276 -19.71 -3.54 -7.53
N TYR A 277 -19.54 -4.71 -8.16
CA TYR A 277 -20.43 -5.13 -9.24
C TYR A 277 -21.89 -5.23 -8.80
N PHE A 278 -22.14 -5.66 -7.56
CA PHE A 278 -23.47 -5.78 -6.98
C PHE A 278 -23.99 -4.49 -6.30
N THR A 279 -23.29 -3.35 -6.43
CA THR A 279 -23.55 -2.15 -5.59
C THR A 279 -25.03 -1.73 -5.55
N LEU A 280 -25.46 -1.39 -4.34
CA LEU A 280 -26.83 -1.08 -3.90
C LEU A 280 -27.09 0.46 -3.86
N PRO A 281 -28.35 0.91 -3.64
CA PRO A 281 -28.83 2.23 -4.08
C PRO A 281 -28.31 3.41 -3.27
N LYS A 282 -28.44 4.64 -3.82
CA LYS A 282 -28.05 5.90 -3.18
C LYS A 282 -28.62 6.04 -1.76
N TYR A 283 -27.78 6.50 -0.82
CA TYR A 283 -28.11 6.65 0.61
C TYR A 283 -28.41 8.10 0.99
N ASN A 284 -29.26 8.30 1.99
CA ASN A 284 -29.35 9.57 2.70
C ASN A 284 -28.26 9.64 3.80
N LYS A 285 -27.18 10.37 3.51
CA LYS A 285 -25.96 10.43 4.33
C LYS A 285 -26.14 11.39 5.52
N THR A 286 -26.85 10.94 6.55
CA THR A 286 -26.97 11.65 7.85
C THR A 286 -25.83 11.29 8.80
N TRP A 287 -25.67 12.01 9.92
CA TRP A 287 -24.67 11.65 10.95
C TRP A 287 -24.85 10.21 11.50
N LYS A 288 -26.10 9.73 11.57
CA LYS A 288 -26.43 8.36 11.98
C LYS A 288 -25.93 7.31 10.97
N TYR A 289 -25.95 7.64 9.68
CA TYR A 289 -25.39 6.79 8.63
C TYR A 289 -23.87 6.61 8.86
N TRP A 290 -23.14 7.70 9.11
CA TRP A 290 -21.70 7.65 9.36
C TRP A 290 -21.35 6.83 10.59
N LEU A 291 -22.06 7.06 11.69
CA LEU A 291 -21.85 6.33 12.93
C LEU A 291 -22.08 4.83 12.74
N PHE A 292 -23.12 4.43 11.99
CA PHE A 292 -23.39 3.02 11.70
C PHE A 292 -22.37 2.42 10.73
N ALA A 293 -21.97 3.15 9.67
CA ALA A 293 -20.95 2.70 8.73
C ALA A 293 -19.62 2.43 9.43
N TYR A 294 -19.17 3.36 10.28
CA TYR A 294 -17.90 3.22 11.00
C TYR A 294 -17.96 2.13 12.08
N PHE A 295 -19.12 1.96 12.74
CA PHE A 295 -19.32 0.81 13.63
C PHE A 295 -19.11 -0.53 12.90
N LEU A 296 -19.67 -0.68 11.70
CA LEU A 296 -19.49 -1.90 10.88
C LEU A 296 -18.04 -2.10 10.44
N ILE A 297 -17.39 -1.03 9.96
CA ILE A 297 -15.98 -1.06 9.52
C ILE A 297 -15.06 -1.47 10.68
N ILE A 298 -15.17 -0.82 11.83
CA ILE A 298 -14.31 -1.08 13.00
C ILE A 298 -14.55 -2.49 13.55
N SER A 299 -15.82 -2.89 13.67
CA SER A 299 -16.16 -4.24 14.16
C SER A 299 -15.59 -5.33 13.27
N PHE A 300 -15.68 -5.17 11.95
CA PHE A 300 -15.09 -6.12 11.01
C PHE A 300 -13.56 -6.09 11.04
N GLY A 301 -12.93 -4.92 11.14
CA GLY A 301 -11.47 -4.81 11.27
C GLY A 301 -10.92 -5.50 12.52
N ILE A 302 -11.65 -5.47 13.64
CA ILE A 302 -11.28 -6.24 14.85
C ILE A 302 -11.32 -7.75 14.58
N VAL A 303 -12.35 -8.23 13.89
CA VAL A 303 -12.46 -9.65 13.52
C VAL A 303 -11.33 -10.05 12.56
N GLU A 304 -11.03 -9.23 11.56
CA GLU A 304 -9.91 -9.44 10.64
C GLU A 304 -8.58 -9.54 11.41
N GLN A 305 -8.32 -8.62 12.34
CA GLN A 305 -7.10 -8.62 13.16
C GLN A 305 -6.97 -9.90 14.01
N ILE A 306 -8.08 -10.40 14.58
CA ILE A 306 -8.09 -11.67 15.32
C ILE A 306 -7.76 -12.84 14.39
N CYS A 307 -8.37 -12.88 13.20
CA CYS A 307 -8.12 -13.92 12.21
C CYS A 307 -6.68 -13.89 11.69
N GLU A 308 -6.10 -12.71 11.44
CA GLU A 308 -4.70 -12.54 11.07
C GLU A 308 -3.76 -13.03 12.19
N SER A 309 -4.09 -12.72 13.44
CA SER A 309 -3.33 -13.18 14.61
C SER A 309 -3.37 -14.71 14.75
N TYR A 310 -4.52 -15.33 14.47
CA TYR A 310 -4.65 -16.78 14.41
C TYR A 310 -3.85 -17.39 13.25
N ALA A 311 -3.92 -16.79 12.06
CA ALA A 311 -3.17 -17.24 10.89
C ALA A 311 -1.65 -17.27 11.13
N ALA A 312 -1.12 -16.36 11.96
CA ALA A 312 0.29 -16.34 12.35
C ALA A 312 0.75 -17.59 13.14
N THR A 313 -0.19 -18.38 13.67
CA THR A 313 0.09 -19.65 14.37
C THR A 313 0.05 -20.88 13.47
N LEU A 314 -0.44 -20.72 12.23
CA LEU A 314 -0.58 -21.81 11.26
C LEU A 314 0.73 -22.06 10.51
N ASP A 315 0.81 -23.21 9.82
CA ASP A 315 1.86 -23.44 8.84
C ASP A 315 1.78 -22.42 7.68
N LYS A 316 2.88 -22.27 6.95
CA LYS A 316 3.01 -21.25 5.90
C LYS A 316 1.94 -21.35 4.81
N THR A 317 1.54 -22.57 4.43
CA THR A 317 0.55 -22.80 3.39
C THR A 317 -0.85 -22.42 3.89
N SER A 318 -1.22 -22.89 5.08
CA SER A 318 -2.51 -22.55 5.70
C SER A 318 -2.63 -21.06 6.00
N HIS A 319 -1.55 -20.42 6.47
CA HIS A 319 -1.48 -18.97 6.67
C HIS A 319 -1.77 -18.23 5.36
N PHE A 320 -1.08 -18.59 4.27
CA PHE A 320 -1.25 -17.95 2.98
C PHE A 320 -2.68 -18.08 2.44
N VAL A 321 -3.24 -19.29 2.48
CA VAL A 321 -4.62 -19.56 2.04
C VAL A 321 -5.62 -18.75 2.86
N LEU A 322 -5.46 -18.72 4.19
CA LEU A 322 -6.32 -17.95 5.06
C LEU A 322 -6.22 -16.44 4.78
N PHE A 323 -5.01 -15.92 4.55
CA PHE A 323 -4.81 -14.53 4.15
C PHE A 323 -5.49 -14.20 2.81
N CYS A 324 -5.39 -15.05 1.79
CA CYS A 324 -6.12 -14.87 0.53
C CYS A 324 -7.64 -14.75 0.75
N ILE A 325 -8.21 -15.64 1.58
CA ILE A 325 -9.64 -15.64 1.88
C ILE A 325 -10.02 -14.39 2.67
N LEU A 326 -9.30 -14.06 3.75
CA LEU A 326 -9.60 -12.91 4.59
C LEU A 326 -9.54 -11.62 3.77
N ARG A 327 -8.46 -11.40 3.00
CA ARG A 327 -8.27 -10.22 2.15
C ARG A 327 -9.38 -10.10 1.09
N PHE A 328 -9.79 -11.20 0.46
CA PHE A 328 -10.93 -11.20 -0.45
C PHE A 328 -12.24 -10.80 0.25
N VAL A 329 -12.51 -11.43 1.40
CA VAL A 329 -13.71 -11.13 2.20
C VAL A 329 -13.70 -9.67 2.67
N SER A 330 -12.56 -9.10 3.04
CA SER A 330 -12.42 -7.69 3.43
C SER A 330 -12.84 -6.75 2.29
N GLY A 331 -12.33 -6.97 1.08
CA GLY A 331 -12.74 -6.19 -0.10
C GLY A 331 -14.24 -6.29 -0.40
N PHE A 332 -14.79 -7.50 -0.35
CA PHE A 332 -16.21 -7.76 -0.58
C PHE A 332 -17.09 -7.15 0.53
N TYR A 333 -16.65 -7.21 1.78
CA TYR A 333 -17.36 -6.68 2.93
C TYR A 333 -17.52 -5.16 2.83
N VAL A 334 -16.43 -4.46 2.48
CA VAL A 334 -16.42 -3.00 2.30
C VAL A 334 -17.33 -2.57 1.15
N SER A 335 -17.29 -3.26 0.01
CA SER A 335 -17.99 -2.86 -1.22
C SER A 335 -19.44 -3.35 -1.33
N CYS A 336 -19.82 -4.43 -0.63
CA CYS A 336 -21.16 -5.02 -0.71
C CYS A 336 -21.87 -5.08 0.63
N MET A 337 -21.28 -5.69 1.65
CA MET A 337 -21.96 -5.97 2.93
C MET A 337 -22.27 -4.69 3.71
N ILE A 338 -21.31 -3.77 3.80
CA ILE A 338 -21.53 -2.45 4.44
C ILE A 338 -22.63 -1.66 3.69
N PRO A 339 -22.52 -1.43 2.36
CA PRO A 339 -23.59 -0.82 1.59
C PRO A 339 -24.96 -1.51 1.73
N PHE A 340 -25.00 -2.84 1.75
CA PHE A 340 -26.24 -3.60 1.94
C PHE A 340 -26.86 -3.35 3.31
N ALA A 341 -26.07 -3.44 4.39
CA ALA A 341 -26.52 -3.16 5.75
C ALA A 341 -27.05 -1.72 5.87
N LEU A 342 -26.31 -0.75 5.33
CA LEU A 342 -26.72 0.66 5.32
C LEU A 342 -28.01 0.89 4.53
N SER A 343 -28.25 0.13 3.46
CA SER A 343 -29.44 0.29 2.61
C SER A 343 -30.74 -0.09 3.32
N LYS A 344 -30.69 -0.97 4.31
CA LYS A 344 -31.87 -1.33 5.11
C LYS A 344 -32.37 -0.18 5.99
N TYR A 345 -31.48 0.73 6.39
CA TYR A 345 -31.79 1.78 7.35
C TYR A 345 -31.79 3.20 6.77
N PHE A 346 -31.04 3.45 5.68
CA PHE A 346 -30.76 4.80 5.17
C PHE A 346 -31.02 5.01 3.67
N LYS A 347 -31.78 4.14 3.01
CA LYS A 347 -32.06 4.22 1.57
C LYS A 347 -32.76 5.55 1.21
N SER A 348 -32.24 6.25 0.19
CA SER A 348 -32.87 7.44 -0.38
C SER A 348 -34.14 7.06 -1.16
N LYS A 349 -35.16 7.93 -1.12
CA LYS A 349 -36.39 7.81 -1.93
C LYS A 349 -36.29 8.48 -3.32
N GLU A 350 -35.19 9.18 -3.63
CA GLU A 350 -35.08 10.01 -4.86
C GLU A 350 -34.41 9.31 -6.06
N ASN A 351 -34.91 9.63 -7.26
CA ASN A 351 -34.55 9.09 -8.58
C ASN A 351 -33.11 9.42 -9.02
N PRO A 352 -32.51 8.64 -9.95
CA PRO A 352 -31.09 8.74 -10.31
C PRO A 352 -30.80 9.94 -11.22
N GLN A 353 -30.61 11.13 -10.64
CA GLN A 353 -29.92 12.22 -11.34
C GLN A 353 -28.41 11.93 -11.31
N VAL A 354 -27.84 11.78 -12.49
CA VAL A 354 -26.43 11.45 -12.78
C VAL A 354 -25.66 12.76 -12.89
N TYR A 355 -25.05 13.24 -11.81
CA TYR A 355 -23.91 14.18 -11.80
C TYR A 355 -23.18 13.94 -10.45
N ASP A 356 -21.85 13.89 -10.33
CA ASP A 356 -20.89 14.91 -10.74
C ASP A 356 -19.57 14.33 -11.26
N PHE A 357 -19.06 14.94 -12.32
CA PHE A 357 -17.64 15.07 -12.64
C PHE A 357 -17.30 16.56 -12.66
N PRO A 358 -16.13 17.01 -12.20
CA PRO A 358 -15.51 18.22 -12.73
C PRO A 358 -14.96 18.01 -14.14
#